data_AF-A0A142JKC7-F1
#
_entry.id   AF-A0A142JKC7-F1
#
_cell.length_a   1.000
_cell.length_b   1.000
_cell.length_c   1.000
_cell.angle_alpha   90.00
_cell.angle_beta   90.00
_cell.angle_gamma   90.00
#
_symmetry.space_group_name_H-M   'P 1'
#
loop_
_entity.id
_entity.type
_entity.pdbx_description
1 polymer ?
#
loop_
_entity_poly.entity_id
_entity_poly.type
_entity_poly.pdbx_seq_one_letter_code
_entity_poly.pdbx_strand_id
1 'polypeptide(L)'
;MSDSHYFSDGKPVHRLSYCAFLDVLGFSARVGASYKDQTHNELLERFHGILARSIATLKDTRDEYSMLYFKSFTDNVVLAHPRYSSDMEAEFGAILDVINEYQLKMALDGFFIRGGLAVGQLFIDDNSAYGAALIEAYRLESSIAVNPVVVLCDNTMRLVDEHIRYYAGESAPQHQDVLKGPDGRYFLNYLTACAVGDDFGELHLDVTSLRRHKEQIEASLQAYATVPAVFAKFAWLASYHNYFCDTVSGHPHYDPALKVSSALTATQFSRLSKKKRKK
;
A
#
# COMPACT_ATOMS: atom_id res chain seq x y z
N MET A 1 1.62 20.95 25.68
CA MET A 1 2.49 20.59 24.56
C MET A 1 2.70 19.09 24.69
N SER A 2 2.03 18.29 23.87
CA SER A 2 2.09 16.83 24.01
C SER A 2 3.52 16.37 23.71
N ASP A 3 4.05 15.47 24.54
CA ASP A 3 5.29 14.74 24.25
C ASP A 3 5.11 13.98 22.93
N SER A 4 5.53 14.59 21.82
CA SER A 4 5.67 13.88 20.55
C SER A 4 6.76 12.82 20.73
N HIS A 5 6.53 11.59 20.24
CA HIS A 5 7.45 10.45 20.37
C HIS A 5 8.87 10.74 19.85
N TYR A 6 9.01 11.79 19.04
CA TYR A 6 10.26 12.26 18.46
C TYR A 6 10.92 13.41 19.24
N PHE A 7 10.50 13.70 20.47
CA PHE A 7 11.14 14.67 21.36
C PHE A 7 11.66 13.99 22.62
N SER A 8 12.81 14.45 23.10
CA SER A 8 13.40 14.08 24.39
C SER A 8 13.96 15.35 25.02
N ASP A 9 13.53 15.68 26.24
CA ASP A 9 13.92 16.91 26.94
C ASP A 9 13.72 18.18 26.08
N GLY A 10 12.61 18.24 25.35
CA GLY A 10 12.27 19.35 24.46
C GLY A 10 13.11 19.46 23.18
N LYS A 11 13.99 18.50 22.91
CA LYS A 11 14.83 18.47 21.70
C LYS A 11 14.35 17.40 20.71
N PRO A 12 14.39 17.68 19.40
CA PRO A 12 14.07 16.68 18.40
C PRO A 12 15.10 15.54 18.45
N VAL A 13 14.62 14.30 18.41
CA VAL A 13 15.44 13.09 18.41
C VAL A 13 15.00 12.14 17.31
N HIS A 14 15.97 11.46 16.71
CA HIS A 14 15.66 10.35 15.82
C HIS A 14 15.14 9.16 16.64
N ARG A 15 14.10 8.52 16.11
CA ARG A 15 13.61 7.22 16.55
C ARG A 15 13.70 6.24 15.40
N LEU A 16 13.93 4.97 15.73
CA LEU A 16 13.76 3.89 14.76
C LEU A 16 12.27 3.78 14.43
N SER A 17 11.92 3.87 13.16
CA SER A 17 10.53 3.95 12.71
C SER A 17 10.36 3.24 11.38
N TYR A 18 9.15 2.75 11.12
CA TYR A 18 8.69 2.54 9.76
C TYR A 18 8.34 3.89 9.13
N CYS A 19 8.68 4.05 7.85
CA CYS A 19 8.38 5.21 7.05
C CYS A 19 7.94 4.76 5.65
N ALA A 20 6.74 5.17 5.24
CA ALA A 20 6.28 5.00 3.87
C ALA A 20 6.31 6.35 3.15
N PHE A 21 6.79 6.33 1.91
CA PHE A 21 6.64 7.43 0.97
C PHE A 21 5.76 6.92 -0.17
N LEU A 22 4.58 7.51 -0.31
CA LEU A 22 3.55 7.12 -1.26
C LEU A 22 3.36 8.25 -2.27
N ASP A 23 3.17 7.91 -3.53
CA ASP A 23 3.00 8.85 -4.64
C ASP A 23 1.92 8.37 -5.61
N VAL A 24 1.12 9.30 -6.13
CA VAL A 24 0.10 8.98 -7.14
C VAL A 24 0.74 8.84 -8.52
N LEU A 25 0.66 7.63 -9.08
CA LEU A 25 1.20 7.30 -10.38
C LEU A 25 0.64 8.22 -11.48
N GLY A 26 1.54 8.98 -12.12
CA GLY A 26 1.21 9.82 -13.27
C GLY A 26 0.42 11.09 -12.93
N PHE A 27 0.42 11.53 -11.66
CA PHE A 27 -0.35 12.69 -11.22
C PHE A 27 0.01 13.97 -11.98
N SER A 28 1.31 14.26 -12.15
CA SER A 28 1.76 15.42 -12.93
C SER A 28 1.20 15.46 -14.36
N ALA A 29 1.13 14.30 -15.04
CA ALA A 29 0.55 14.21 -16.38
C ALA A 29 -0.97 14.45 -16.35
N ARG A 30 -1.66 13.94 -15.33
CA ARG A 30 -3.10 14.17 -15.14
C ARG A 30 -3.44 15.62 -14.86
N VAL A 31 -2.65 16.29 -14.01
CA VAL A 31 -2.80 17.73 -13.75
C VAL A 31 -2.55 18.52 -15.03
N GLY A 32 -1.47 18.21 -15.76
CA GLY A 32 -1.18 18.87 -17.03
C GLY A 32 -2.30 18.70 -18.08
N ALA A 33 -2.96 17.54 -18.12
CA ALA A 33 -4.12 17.30 -18.98
C ALA A 33 -5.37 18.07 -18.49
N SER A 34 -5.65 18.07 -17.20
CA SER A 34 -6.86 18.73 -16.65
C SER A 34 -6.85 20.25 -16.84
N TYR A 35 -5.66 20.89 -16.87
CA TYR A 35 -5.57 22.30 -17.25
C TYR A 35 -5.89 22.53 -18.73
N LYS A 36 -5.50 21.62 -19.63
CA LYS A 36 -5.83 21.71 -21.06
C LYS A 36 -7.31 21.49 -21.31
N ASP A 37 -7.89 20.52 -20.60
CA ASP A 37 -9.30 20.11 -20.75
C ASP A 37 -10.25 20.97 -19.89
N GLN A 38 -9.72 21.95 -19.14
CA GLN A 38 -10.46 22.83 -18.22
C GLN A 38 -11.20 22.10 -17.08
N THR A 39 -10.76 20.89 -16.72
CA THR A 39 -11.32 20.06 -15.63
C THR A 39 -10.45 20.06 -14.35
N HIS A 40 -9.49 20.98 -14.24
CA HIS A 40 -8.53 21.03 -13.12
C HIS A 40 -9.18 21.18 -11.74
N ASN A 41 -10.29 21.93 -11.63
CA ASN A 41 -11.01 22.06 -10.35
C ASN A 41 -11.72 20.75 -9.96
N GLU A 42 -12.33 20.04 -10.92
CA GLU A 42 -12.97 18.75 -10.65
C GLU A 42 -11.95 17.70 -10.20
N LEU A 43 -10.77 17.68 -10.83
CA LEU A 43 -9.67 16.82 -10.41
C LEU A 43 -9.22 17.14 -8.98
N LEU A 44 -9.08 18.43 -8.66
CA LEU A 44 -8.70 18.90 -7.33
C LEU A 44 -9.74 18.51 -6.28
N GLU A 45 -11.02 18.77 -6.52
CA GLU A 45 -12.11 18.45 -5.60
C GLU A 45 -12.18 16.95 -5.30
N ARG A 46 -12.07 16.11 -6.33
CA ARG A 46 -12.04 14.65 -6.17
C ARG A 46 -10.84 14.21 -5.32
N PHE A 47 -9.64 14.66 -5.67
CA PHE A 47 -8.43 14.27 -4.97
C PHE A 47 -8.41 14.77 -3.51
N HIS A 48 -8.77 16.04 -3.29
CA HIS A 48 -8.87 16.64 -1.97
C HIS A 48 -9.91 15.92 -1.10
N GLY A 49 -11.07 15.59 -1.66
CA GLY A 49 -12.11 14.86 -0.94
C GLY A 49 -11.66 13.49 -0.45
N ILE A 50 -10.88 12.75 -1.25
CA ILE A 50 -10.34 11.44 -0.86
C ILE A 50 -9.31 11.60 0.26
N LEU A 51 -8.35 12.51 0.10
CA LEU A 51 -7.34 12.78 1.12
C LEU A 51 -7.98 13.19 2.45
N ALA A 52 -8.97 14.09 2.42
CA ALA A 52 -9.66 14.55 3.60
C ALA A 52 -10.39 13.40 4.33
N ARG A 53 -11.05 12.50 3.59
CA ARG A 53 -11.69 11.31 4.16
C ARG A 53 -10.69 10.35 4.76
N SER A 54 -9.57 10.07 4.07
CA SER A 54 -8.52 9.20 4.59
C SER A 54 -7.90 9.76 5.87
N ILE A 55 -7.61 11.06 5.91
CA ILE A 55 -7.11 11.73 7.12
C ILE A 55 -8.14 11.68 8.25
N ALA A 56 -9.43 11.86 7.95
CA ALA A 56 -10.50 11.79 8.95
C ALA A 56 -10.60 10.38 9.55
N THR A 57 -10.62 9.34 8.72
CA THR A 57 -10.63 7.93 9.19
C THR A 57 -9.46 7.66 10.13
N LEU A 58 -8.24 8.10 9.78
CA LEU A 58 -7.06 7.93 10.63
C LEU A 58 -7.11 8.69 11.96
N LYS A 59 -7.81 9.84 11.99
CA LYS A 59 -8.01 10.60 13.22
C LYS A 59 -9.07 9.99 14.12
N ASP A 60 -10.07 9.32 13.55
CA ASP A 60 -11.13 8.65 14.31
C ASP A 60 -10.63 7.32 14.90
N THR A 61 -9.68 6.63 14.24
CA THR A 61 -9.04 5.41 14.75
C THR A 61 -7.83 5.66 15.66
N ARG A 62 -7.66 6.91 16.13
CA ARG A 62 -6.45 7.37 16.84
C ARG A 62 -6.23 6.70 18.20
N ASP A 63 -7.23 6.05 18.80
CA ASP A 63 -7.04 5.22 19.99
C ASP A 63 -6.29 3.91 19.66
N GLU A 64 -6.50 3.35 18.46
CA GLU A 64 -5.80 2.15 17.96
C GLU A 64 -4.45 2.49 17.32
N TYR A 65 -4.31 3.68 16.71
CA TYR A 65 -3.11 4.12 15.97
C TYR A 65 -2.49 5.42 16.51
N SER A 66 -2.47 5.60 17.83
CA SER A 66 -2.04 6.87 18.46
C SER A 66 -0.64 7.37 18.08
N MET A 67 0.23 6.46 17.61
CA MET A 67 1.60 6.72 17.20
C MET A 67 1.79 6.96 15.69
N LEU A 68 0.72 6.90 14.89
CA LEU A 68 0.80 7.05 13.45
C LEU A 68 0.83 8.52 13.02
N TYR A 69 1.79 8.86 12.17
CA TYR A 69 1.91 10.18 11.56
C TYR A 69 1.53 10.11 10.08
N PHE A 70 0.64 10.99 9.64
CA PHE A 70 0.23 11.14 8.24
C PHE A 70 0.53 12.57 7.78
N LYS A 71 1.32 12.71 6.71
CA LYS A 71 1.64 14.02 6.13
C LYS A 71 1.52 13.99 4.62
N SER A 72 0.69 14.85 4.05
CA SER A 72 0.57 15.00 2.60
C SER A 72 1.28 16.25 2.09
N PHE A 73 1.94 16.12 0.95
CA PHE A 73 2.40 17.23 0.12
C PHE A 73 1.98 16.96 -1.31
N THR A 74 1.16 17.85 -1.87
CA THR A 74 0.62 17.71 -3.23
C THR A 74 -0.01 16.32 -3.45
N ASP A 75 0.70 15.46 -4.19
CA ASP A 75 0.37 14.12 -4.67
C ASP A 75 1.11 12.99 -3.96
N ASN A 76 1.98 13.33 -3.01
CA ASN A 76 2.66 12.38 -2.17
C ASN A 76 2.21 12.44 -0.71
N VAL A 77 2.35 11.30 -0.04
CA VAL A 77 2.03 11.11 1.37
C VAL A 77 3.20 10.42 2.06
N VAL A 78 3.60 10.98 3.20
CA VAL A 78 4.52 10.36 4.15
C VAL A 78 3.70 9.78 5.30
N LEU A 79 3.86 8.48 5.52
CA LEU A 79 3.37 7.78 6.70
C LEU A 79 4.54 7.37 7.57
N ALA A 80 4.37 7.45 8.89
CA ALA A 80 5.39 6.95 9.80
C ALA A 80 4.80 6.36 11.07
N HIS A 81 5.45 5.31 11.56
CA HIS A 81 5.15 4.69 12.84
C HIS A 81 6.45 4.48 13.63
N PRO A 82 6.66 5.20 14.76
CA PRO A 82 7.81 4.99 15.63
C PRO A 82 7.75 3.64 16.31
N ARG A 83 8.93 3.07 16.57
CA ARG A 83 9.09 1.85 17.36
C ARG A 83 8.63 2.06 18.79
N TYR A 84 7.82 1.13 19.29
CA TYR A 84 7.46 0.96 20.70
C TYR A 84 7.71 -0.46 21.19
N SER A 85 7.78 -1.46 20.30
CA SER A 85 8.07 -2.86 20.59
C SER A 85 9.51 -3.22 20.22
N SER A 86 10.00 -4.34 20.77
CA SER A 86 11.37 -4.77 20.53
C SER A 86 11.58 -5.31 19.11
N ASP A 87 10.58 -5.98 18.54
CA ASP A 87 10.64 -6.67 17.24
C ASP A 87 10.02 -5.86 16.10
N MET A 88 9.26 -4.80 16.42
CA MET A 88 8.54 -3.94 15.48
C MET A 88 7.43 -4.66 14.70
N GLU A 89 6.96 -5.82 15.17
CA GLU A 89 5.92 -6.57 14.45
C GLU A 89 4.56 -5.87 14.48
N ALA A 90 4.14 -5.43 15.66
CA ALA A 90 2.85 -4.74 15.81
C ALA A 90 2.83 -3.39 15.06
N GLU A 91 3.96 -2.67 15.07
CA GLU A 91 4.15 -1.46 14.27
C GLU A 91 4.06 -1.72 12.77
N PHE A 92 4.58 -2.88 12.31
CA PHE A 92 4.50 -3.27 10.91
C PHE A 92 3.04 -3.53 10.50
N GLY A 93 2.29 -4.29 11.30
CA GLY A 93 0.86 -4.49 11.09
C GLY A 93 0.10 -3.17 11.04
N ALA A 94 0.32 -2.31 12.04
CA ALA A 94 -0.38 -1.03 12.15
C ALA A 94 -0.15 -0.09 10.95
N ILE A 95 1.10 0.05 10.49
CA ILE A 95 1.38 0.90 9.32
C ILE A 95 0.89 0.25 8.02
N LEU A 96 0.94 -1.08 7.93
CA LEU A 96 0.48 -1.83 6.76
C LEU A 96 -1.02 -1.68 6.55
N ASP A 97 -1.82 -1.81 7.59
CA ASP A 97 -3.28 -1.69 7.51
C ASP A 97 -3.69 -0.33 6.93
N VAL A 98 -3.05 0.73 7.42
CA VAL A 98 -3.28 2.09 6.94
C VAL A 98 -2.85 2.27 5.48
N ILE A 99 -1.68 1.75 5.10
CA ILE A 99 -1.21 1.85 3.71
C ILE A 99 -2.16 1.09 2.79
N ASN A 100 -2.57 -0.12 3.17
CA ASN A 100 -3.44 -0.96 2.37
C ASN A 100 -4.82 -0.34 2.16
N GLU A 101 -5.44 0.15 3.24
CA GLU A 101 -6.73 0.83 3.18
C GLU A 101 -6.66 2.11 2.34
N TYR A 102 -5.62 2.93 2.56
CA TYR A 102 -5.42 4.17 1.79
C TYR A 102 -5.20 3.87 0.30
N GLN A 103 -4.35 2.91 -0.02
CA GLN A 103 -4.06 2.51 -1.39
C GLN A 103 -5.29 1.95 -2.10
N LEU A 104 -6.08 1.11 -1.43
CA LEU A 104 -7.33 0.59 -1.98
C LEU A 104 -8.31 1.74 -2.28
N LYS A 105 -8.64 2.59 -1.29
CA LYS A 105 -9.57 3.73 -1.47
C LYS A 105 -9.18 4.61 -2.64
N MET A 106 -7.90 4.94 -2.76
CA MET A 106 -7.36 5.74 -3.85
C MET A 106 -7.51 5.04 -5.22
N ALA A 107 -7.22 3.73 -5.28
CA ALA A 107 -7.38 2.94 -6.51
C ALA A 107 -8.86 2.84 -6.95
N LEU A 108 -9.82 2.72 -6.02
CA LEU A 108 -11.25 2.68 -6.32
C LEU A 108 -11.76 3.97 -7.00
N ASP A 109 -11.11 5.09 -6.71
CA ASP A 109 -11.34 6.39 -7.33
C ASP A 109 -10.46 6.65 -8.57
N GLY A 110 -9.63 5.68 -8.99
CA GLY A 110 -8.76 5.78 -10.17
C GLY A 110 -7.45 6.54 -9.92
N PHE A 111 -7.07 6.75 -8.65
CA PHE A 111 -5.77 7.27 -8.25
C PHE A 111 -4.88 6.11 -7.78
N PHE A 112 -4.13 5.50 -8.70
CA PHE A 112 -3.24 4.40 -8.36
C PHE A 112 -1.97 4.89 -7.68
N ILE A 113 -1.65 4.31 -6.53
CA ILE A 113 -0.49 4.69 -5.71
C ILE A 113 0.66 3.72 -5.94
N ARG A 114 1.88 4.25 -5.92
CA ARG A 114 3.12 3.51 -5.75
C ARG A 114 3.89 4.06 -4.56
N GLY A 115 4.82 3.31 -4.02
CA GLY A 115 5.61 3.83 -2.91
C GLY A 115 6.72 2.90 -2.44
N GLY A 116 7.41 3.37 -1.40
CA GLY A 116 8.42 2.60 -0.68
C GLY A 116 8.15 2.59 0.81
N LEU A 117 8.28 1.43 1.45
CA LEU A 117 8.23 1.26 2.90
C LEU A 117 9.60 0.84 3.43
N ALA A 118 10.19 1.71 4.25
CA ALA A 118 11.51 1.53 4.83
C ALA A 118 11.47 1.57 6.36
N VAL A 119 12.34 0.80 7.00
CA VAL A 119 12.62 0.91 8.43
C VAL A 119 13.98 1.58 8.66
N GLY A 120 14.04 2.56 9.54
CA GLY A 120 15.27 3.30 9.83
C GLY A 120 15.08 4.48 10.79
N GLN A 121 16.16 5.24 11.02
CA GLN A 121 16.09 6.43 11.86
C GLN A 121 15.25 7.52 11.19
N LEU A 122 14.31 8.09 11.93
CA LEU A 122 13.36 9.09 11.48
C LEU A 122 13.09 10.10 12.61
N PHE A 123 12.79 11.33 12.21
CA PHE A 123 12.13 12.36 13.00
C PHE A 123 10.93 12.81 12.18
N ILE A 124 9.76 12.93 12.79
CA ILE A 124 8.59 13.55 12.16
C ILE A 124 7.77 14.32 13.20
N ASP A 125 7.35 15.51 12.82
CA ASP A 125 6.42 16.35 13.56
C ASP A 125 5.43 17.03 12.59
N ASP A 126 4.59 17.93 13.11
CA ASP A 126 3.59 18.64 12.31
C ASP A 126 4.21 19.44 11.15
N ASN A 127 5.47 19.87 11.30
CA ASN A 127 6.11 20.79 10.36
C ASN A 127 7.03 20.07 9.37
N SER A 128 7.66 18.98 9.77
CA SER A 128 8.84 18.43 9.08
C SER A 128 8.98 16.92 9.27
N ALA A 129 9.63 16.28 8.31
CA ALA A 129 10.06 14.89 8.41
C ALA A 129 11.51 14.80 7.95
N TYR A 130 12.34 14.08 8.68
CA TYR A 130 13.78 14.01 8.45
C TYR A 130 14.35 12.66 8.89
N GLY A 131 15.16 12.02 8.06
CA GLY A 131 15.90 10.83 8.47
C GLY A 131 16.15 9.83 7.35
N ALA A 132 16.98 8.83 7.66
CA ALA A 132 17.39 7.80 6.71
C ALA A 132 16.20 6.97 6.21
N ALA A 133 15.20 6.72 7.05
CA ALA A 133 14.00 5.97 6.64
C ALA A 133 13.23 6.71 5.53
N LEU A 134 13.08 8.03 5.63
CA LEU A 134 12.41 8.85 4.64
C LEU A 134 13.17 8.87 3.30
N ILE A 135 14.50 9.04 3.35
CA ILE A 135 15.35 9.04 2.15
C ILE A 135 15.24 7.69 1.43
N GLU A 136 15.29 6.58 2.16
CA GLU A 136 15.19 5.25 1.57
C GLU A 136 13.79 4.95 1.01
N ALA A 137 12.73 5.35 1.72
CA ALA A 137 11.36 5.23 1.24
C ALA A 137 11.14 6.00 -0.07
N TYR A 138 11.66 7.23 -0.16
CA TYR A 138 11.63 8.03 -1.38
C TYR A 138 12.46 7.40 -2.52
N ARG A 139 13.65 6.86 -2.23
CA ARG A 139 14.47 6.17 -3.23
C ARG A 139 13.76 4.94 -3.80
N LEU A 140 13.08 4.18 -2.95
CA LEU A 140 12.27 3.03 -3.37
C LEU A 140 11.13 3.45 -4.28
N GLU A 141 10.34 4.46 -3.91
CA GLU A 141 9.26 4.98 -4.75
C GLU A 141 9.79 5.42 -6.12
N SER A 142 10.82 6.26 -6.12
CA SER A 142 11.32 6.92 -7.32
C SER A 142 12.06 5.98 -8.28
N SER A 143 12.75 4.97 -7.76
CA SER A 143 13.71 4.16 -8.52
C SER A 143 13.34 2.68 -8.64
N ILE A 144 12.53 2.15 -7.73
CA ILE A 144 12.25 0.70 -7.63
C ILE A 144 10.77 0.40 -7.87
N ALA A 145 9.85 1.21 -7.33
CA ALA A 145 8.41 1.03 -7.49
C ALA A 145 7.93 1.44 -8.90
N VAL A 146 8.12 0.53 -9.87
CA VAL A 146 7.68 0.73 -11.26
C VAL A 146 6.17 0.63 -11.40
N ASN A 147 5.58 -0.33 -10.67
CA ASN A 147 4.16 -0.67 -10.69
C ASN A 147 3.41 0.02 -9.53
N PRO A 148 2.07 0.14 -9.60
CA PRO A 148 1.27 0.79 -8.57
C PRO A 148 1.12 -0.08 -7.30
N VAL A 149 2.24 -0.30 -6.62
CA VAL A 149 2.37 -1.02 -5.34
C VAL A 149 3.40 -0.34 -4.43
N VAL A 150 3.32 -0.64 -3.13
CA VAL A 150 4.31 -0.19 -2.14
C VAL A 150 5.33 -1.30 -1.92
N VAL A 151 6.59 -1.04 -2.29
CA VAL A 151 7.68 -2.02 -2.17
C VAL A 151 8.44 -1.87 -0.86
N LEU A 152 9.05 -2.96 -0.38
CA LEU A 152 9.80 -2.98 0.88
C LEU A 152 11.32 -2.79 0.66
N CYS A 153 11.98 -2.03 1.54
CA CYS A 153 13.45 -1.98 1.57
C CYS A 153 14.04 -3.29 2.09
N ASP A 154 15.33 -3.53 1.87
CA ASP A 154 16.00 -4.78 2.28
C ASP A 154 15.92 -5.00 3.80
N ASN A 155 15.97 -3.94 4.61
CA ASN A 155 15.82 -4.04 6.06
C ASN A 155 14.40 -4.44 6.46
N THR A 156 13.39 -3.85 5.82
CA THR A 156 11.99 -4.20 6.07
C THR A 156 11.70 -5.63 5.65
N MET A 157 12.23 -6.09 4.51
CA MET A 157 12.12 -7.49 4.07
C MET A 157 12.70 -8.47 5.09
N ARG A 158 13.87 -8.15 5.66
CA ARG A 158 14.49 -8.97 6.71
C ARG A 158 13.64 -9.03 7.98
N LEU A 159 13.07 -7.91 8.43
CA LEU A 159 12.16 -7.89 9.57
C LEU A 159 10.92 -8.75 9.30
N VAL A 160 10.29 -8.64 8.12
CA VAL A 160 9.16 -9.49 7.73
C VAL A 160 9.53 -10.97 7.76
N ASP A 161 10.70 -11.34 7.22
CA ASP A 161 11.20 -12.72 7.26
C ASP A 161 11.53 -13.20 8.70
N GLU A 162 11.82 -12.29 9.64
CA GLU A 162 12.03 -12.58 11.06
C GLU A 162 10.69 -12.76 11.79
N HIS A 163 9.73 -11.86 11.57
CA HIS A 163 8.37 -11.93 12.12
C HIS A 163 7.66 -13.24 11.74
N ILE A 164 7.77 -13.65 10.47
CA ILE A 164 7.22 -14.93 10.00
C ILE A 164 7.73 -16.12 10.82
N ARG A 165 8.97 -16.07 11.35
CA ARG A 165 9.55 -17.18 12.13
C ARG A 165 8.97 -17.28 13.54
N TYR A 166 8.26 -16.28 14.02
CA TYR A 166 7.56 -16.34 15.30
C TYR A 166 6.36 -17.29 15.23
N TYR A 167 5.83 -17.53 14.03
CA TYR A 167 4.67 -18.38 13.81
C TYR A 167 5.06 -19.78 13.34
N ALA A 168 4.25 -20.76 13.74
CA ALA A 168 4.34 -22.11 13.22
C ALA A 168 3.59 -22.23 11.89
N GLY A 169 4.23 -22.84 10.88
CA GLY A 169 3.55 -23.18 9.63
C GLY A 169 3.20 -21.97 8.77
N GLU A 170 1.93 -21.89 8.32
CA GLU A 170 1.42 -20.80 7.47
C GLU A 170 0.54 -19.79 8.24
N SER A 171 0.63 -19.78 9.57
CA SER A 171 -0.21 -18.92 10.43
C SER A 171 0.25 -17.47 10.51
N ALA A 172 1.42 -17.13 9.98
CA ALA A 172 1.92 -15.76 9.96
C ALA A 172 1.04 -14.87 9.07
N PRO A 173 0.46 -13.76 9.59
CA PRO A 173 -0.39 -12.87 8.79
C PRO A 173 0.35 -12.31 7.56
N GLN A 174 1.66 -12.09 7.69
CA GLN A 174 2.53 -11.60 6.63
C GLN A 174 2.55 -12.49 5.37
N HIS A 175 2.12 -13.76 5.46
CA HIS A 175 1.95 -14.61 4.28
C HIS A 175 0.81 -14.17 3.35
N GLN A 176 -0.15 -13.42 3.87
CA GLN A 176 -1.25 -12.83 3.11
C GLN A 176 -0.94 -11.36 2.78
N ASP A 177 -0.39 -10.63 3.75
CA ASP A 177 -0.22 -9.18 3.65
C ASP A 177 0.97 -8.74 2.79
N VAL A 178 1.93 -9.64 2.56
CA VAL A 178 3.13 -9.35 1.77
C VAL A 178 3.30 -10.40 0.67
N LEU A 179 3.51 -9.91 -0.55
CA LEU A 179 3.77 -10.75 -1.72
C LEU A 179 5.18 -10.52 -2.24
N LYS A 180 5.71 -11.55 -2.90
CA LYS A 180 7.00 -11.49 -3.59
C LYS A 180 6.78 -11.34 -5.09
N GLY A 181 7.35 -10.27 -5.65
CA GLY A 181 7.39 -10.02 -7.09
C GLY A 181 8.37 -10.94 -7.82
N PRO A 182 8.30 -11.00 -9.16
CA PRO A 182 9.19 -11.84 -9.99
C PRO A 182 10.67 -11.41 -9.92
N ASP A 183 10.93 -10.15 -9.60
CA ASP A 183 12.26 -9.58 -9.33
C ASP A 183 12.80 -9.93 -7.93
N GLY A 184 12.01 -10.64 -7.13
CA GLY A 184 12.32 -11.02 -5.77
C GLY A 184 12.06 -9.94 -4.72
N ARG A 185 11.61 -8.75 -5.12
CA ARG A 185 11.25 -7.65 -4.21
C ARG A 185 9.92 -7.96 -3.52
N TYR A 186 9.80 -7.61 -2.25
CA TYR A 186 8.53 -7.74 -1.53
C TYR A 186 7.70 -6.46 -1.70
N PHE A 187 6.39 -6.61 -1.75
CA PHE A 187 5.44 -5.51 -1.80
C PHE A 187 4.19 -5.82 -0.98
N LEU A 188 3.49 -4.77 -0.54
CA LEU A 188 2.28 -4.88 0.27
C LEU A 188 1.09 -5.34 -0.59
N ASN A 189 0.34 -6.32 -0.09
CA ASN A 189 -0.86 -6.84 -0.72
C ASN A 189 -2.09 -6.02 -0.34
N TYR A 190 -2.22 -4.79 -0.86
CA TYR A 190 -3.30 -3.89 -0.43
C TYR A 190 -4.72 -4.40 -0.68
N LEU A 191 -4.92 -5.38 -1.59
CA LEU A 191 -6.21 -6.01 -1.80
C LEU A 191 -6.67 -6.88 -0.63
N THR A 192 -5.82 -7.20 0.36
CA THR A 192 -6.29 -7.83 1.62
C THR A 192 -7.31 -6.95 2.35
N ALA A 193 -7.30 -5.64 2.14
CA ALA A 193 -8.35 -4.74 2.65
C ALA A 193 -9.76 -5.03 2.09
N CYS A 194 -9.88 -5.82 1.00
CA CYS A 194 -11.17 -6.31 0.50
C CYS A 194 -11.62 -7.62 1.19
N ALA A 195 -10.81 -8.23 2.05
CA ALA A 195 -11.08 -9.53 2.65
C ALA A 195 -10.73 -9.50 4.14
N VAL A 196 -11.68 -9.04 4.95
CA VAL A 196 -11.49 -8.82 6.39
C VAL A 196 -12.18 -9.92 7.18
N GLY A 197 -11.47 -10.54 8.11
CA GLY A 197 -12.06 -11.51 9.04
C GLY A 197 -12.89 -10.82 10.11
N ASP A 198 -14.02 -11.39 10.49
CA ASP A 198 -14.75 -10.97 11.68
C ASP A 198 -14.24 -11.67 12.97
N ASP A 199 -14.84 -11.30 14.10
CA ASP A 199 -14.52 -11.85 15.42
C ASP A 199 -14.75 -13.37 15.53
N PHE A 200 -15.48 -13.97 14.59
CA PHE A 200 -15.76 -15.40 14.52
C PHE A 200 -14.85 -16.15 13.52
N GLY A 201 -13.93 -15.43 12.88
CA GLY A 201 -13.02 -15.96 11.88
C GLY A 201 -13.66 -16.19 10.51
N GLU A 202 -14.87 -15.66 10.28
CA GLU A 202 -15.48 -15.66 8.95
C GLU A 202 -14.87 -14.54 8.12
N LEU A 203 -14.38 -14.89 6.94
CA LEU A 203 -13.81 -13.92 6.02
C LEU A 203 -14.95 -13.20 5.30
N HIS A 204 -15.05 -11.88 5.44
CA HIS A 204 -15.97 -11.05 4.67
C HIS A 204 -15.27 -10.50 3.44
N LEU A 205 -15.75 -10.91 2.26
CA LEU A 205 -15.24 -10.43 0.97
C LEU A 205 -16.04 -9.24 0.43
N ASP A 206 -15.41 -8.08 0.32
CA ASP A 206 -15.95 -6.91 -0.36
C ASP A 206 -15.84 -7.04 -1.89
N VAL A 207 -16.80 -7.75 -2.47
CA VAL A 207 -16.93 -7.94 -3.92
C VAL A 207 -17.21 -6.64 -4.67
N THR A 208 -17.76 -5.63 -4.00
CA THR A 208 -18.08 -4.33 -4.62
C THR A 208 -16.80 -3.56 -4.88
N SER A 209 -15.92 -3.47 -3.89
CA SER A 209 -14.60 -2.87 -4.04
C SER A 209 -13.73 -3.64 -5.03
N LEU A 210 -13.77 -4.97 -5.04
CA LEU A 210 -13.03 -5.76 -6.05
C LEU A 210 -13.52 -5.49 -7.48
N ARG A 211 -14.84 -5.47 -7.69
CA ARG A 211 -15.41 -5.13 -9.01
C ARG A 211 -15.00 -3.73 -9.44
N ARG A 212 -15.10 -2.76 -8.53
CA ARG A 212 -14.71 -1.37 -8.82
C ARG A 212 -13.22 -1.26 -9.13
N HIS A 213 -12.37 -1.99 -8.42
CA HIS A 213 -10.94 -2.07 -8.70
C HIS A 213 -10.66 -2.64 -10.10
N LYS A 214 -11.33 -3.73 -10.49
CA LYS A 214 -11.28 -4.28 -11.85
C LYS A 214 -11.64 -3.23 -12.91
N GLU A 215 -12.75 -2.53 -12.73
CA GLU A 215 -13.21 -1.50 -13.67
C GLU A 215 -12.16 -0.39 -13.87
N GLN A 216 -11.51 0.05 -12.80
CA GLN A 216 -10.48 1.08 -12.85
C GLN A 216 -9.22 0.59 -13.60
N ILE A 217 -8.85 -0.68 -13.43
CA ILE A 217 -7.77 -1.30 -14.21
C ILE A 217 -8.14 -1.37 -15.69
N GLU A 218 -9.35 -1.84 -16.01
CA GLU A 218 -9.82 -1.98 -17.41
C GLU A 218 -9.90 -0.62 -18.12
N ALA A 219 -10.44 0.40 -17.45
CA ALA A 219 -10.46 1.76 -17.95
C ALA A 219 -9.04 2.29 -18.22
N SER A 220 -8.09 2.00 -17.33
CA SER A 220 -6.69 2.42 -17.50
C SER A 220 -5.98 1.67 -18.64
N LEU A 221 -6.21 0.37 -18.77
CA LEU A 221 -5.70 -0.43 -19.89
C LEU A 221 -6.21 0.11 -21.23
N GLN A 222 -7.49 0.49 -21.30
CA GLN A 222 -8.07 1.09 -22.50
C GLN A 222 -7.49 2.48 -22.78
N ALA A 223 -7.43 3.36 -21.77
CA ALA A 223 -6.94 4.72 -21.92
C ALA A 223 -5.46 4.79 -22.34
N TYR A 224 -4.64 3.84 -21.87
CA TYR A 224 -3.20 3.80 -22.15
C TYR A 224 -2.80 2.73 -23.16
N ALA A 225 -3.73 2.19 -23.95
CA ALA A 225 -3.46 1.12 -24.93
C ALA A 225 -2.34 1.47 -25.93
N THR A 226 -2.16 2.75 -26.25
CA THR A 226 -1.14 3.25 -27.18
C THR A 226 0.12 3.78 -26.49
N VAL A 227 0.23 3.65 -25.16
CA VAL A 227 1.38 4.09 -24.36
C VAL A 227 2.00 2.87 -23.67
N PRO A 228 2.89 2.11 -24.35
CA PRO A 228 3.33 0.79 -23.89
C PRO A 228 3.90 0.78 -22.46
N ALA A 229 4.69 1.81 -22.10
CA ALA A 229 5.30 1.91 -20.78
C ALA A 229 4.27 2.10 -19.64
N VAL A 230 3.15 2.75 -19.90
CA VAL A 230 2.07 2.94 -18.92
C VAL A 230 1.14 1.72 -18.93
N PHE A 231 0.81 1.22 -20.12
CA PHE A 231 0.04 -0.01 -20.29
C PHE A 231 0.65 -1.18 -19.51
N ALA A 232 1.98 -1.37 -19.58
CA ALA A 232 2.67 -2.44 -18.89
C ALA A 232 2.45 -2.41 -17.36
N LYS A 233 2.33 -1.22 -16.75
CA LYS A 233 2.06 -1.07 -15.31
C LYS A 233 0.66 -1.55 -14.95
N PHE A 234 -0.33 -1.27 -15.80
CA PHE A 234 -1.71 -1.72 -15.60
C PHE A 234 -1.91 -3.19 -15.96
N ALA A 235 -1.16 -3.73 -16.92
CA ALA A 235 -1.14 -5.16 -17.20
C ALA A 235 -0.54 -5.94 -16.03
N TRP A 236 0.51 -5.42 -15.39
CA TRP A 236 1.05 -5.97 -14.15
C TRP A 236 0.01 -5.91 -13.03
N LEU A 237 -0.68 -4.77 -12.87
CA LEU A 237 -1.71 -4.61 -11.84
C LEU A 237 -2.92 -5.55 -12.07
N ALA A 238 -3.31 -5.78 -13.33
CA ALA A 238 -4.31 -6.77 -13.70
C ALA A 238 -3.90 -8.19 -13.30
N SER A 239 -2.63 -8.56 -13.52
CA SER A 239 -2.09 -9.83 -13.02
C SER A 239 -2.17 -9.93 -11.50
N TYR A 240 -1.83 -8.85 -10.78
CA TYR A 240 -1.88 -8.83 -9.32
C TYR A 240 -3.32 -8.95 -8.80
N HIS A 241 -4.25 -8.21 -9.39
CA HIS A 241 -5.67 -8.32 -9.08
C HIS A 241 -6.21 -9.74 -9.31
N ASN A 242 -5.90 -10.33 -10.46
CA ASN A 242 -6.31 -11.70 -10.77
C ASN A 242 -5.71 -12.73 -9.81
N TYR A 243 -4.46 -12.53 -9.41
CA TYR A 243 -3.82 -13.36 -8.38
C TYR A 243 -4.59 -13.27 -7.06
N PHE A 244 -4.95 -12.07 -6.60
CA PHE A 244 -5.76 -11.90 -5.39
C PHE A 244 -7.11 -12.62 -5.52
N CYS A 245 -7.82 -12.44 -6.65
CA CYS A 245 -9.06 -13.15 -6.94
C CYS A 245 -8.92 -14.67 -6.84
N ASP A 246 -7.80 -15.25 -7.30
CA ASP A 246 -7.53 -16.68 -7.14
C ASP A 246 -7.36 -17.10 -5.67
N THR A 247 -6.82 -16.23 -4.82
CA THR A 247 -6.67 -16.53 -3.38
C THR A 247 -7.99 -16.55 -2.62
N VAL A 248 -9.02 -15.85 -3.12
CA VAL A 248 -10.36 -15.76 -2.51
C VAL A 248 -11.42 -16.54 -3.28
N SER A 249 -11.03 -17.33 -4.29
CA SER A 249 -11.98 -17.97 -5.21
C SER A 249 -12.90 -19.01 -4.55
N GLY A 250 -12.54 -19.49 -3.36
CA GLY A 250 -13.36 -20.41 -2.56
C GLY A 250 -14.43 -19.74 -1.71
N HIS A 251 -14.47 -18.39 -1.67
CA HIS A 251 -15.42 -17.65 -0.86
C HIS A 251 -16.84 -17.71 -1.46
N PRO A 252 -17.91 -17.91 -0.66
CA PRO A 252 -19.27 -18.12 -1.18
C PRO A 252 -19.80 -16.99 -2.09
N HIS A 253 -19.40 -15.76 -1.82
CA HIS A 253 -19.82 -14.59 -2.59
C HIS A 253 -18.89 -14.24 -3.76
N TYR A 254 -17.81 -15.01 -3.98
CA TYR A 254 -16.90 -14.76 -5.10
C TYR A 254 -17.53 -15.11 -6.45
N ASP A 255 -17.29 -14.26 -7.45
CA ASP A 255 -17.69 -14.46 -8.84
C ASP A 255 -16.45 -14.41 -9.75
N PRO A 256 -16.19 -15.43 -10.60
CA PRO A 256 -15.11 -15.40 -11.59
C PRO A 256 -15.12 -14.17 -12.52
N ALA A 257 -16.26 -13.52 -12.73
CA ALA A 257 -16.36 -12.26 -13.49
C ALA A 257 -15.63 -11.08 -12.83
N LEU A 258 -15.21 -11.22 -11.57
CA LEU A 258 -14.34 -10.26 -10.88
C LEU A 258 -12.91 -10.25 -11.43
N LYS A 259 -12.50 -11.20 -12.28
CA LYS A 259 -11.17 -11.18 -12.90
C LYS A 259 -11.11 -10.28 -14.13
N VAL A 260 -9.98 -9.60 -14.31
CA VAL A 260 -9.62 -8.95 -15.59
C VAL A 260 -9.30 -10.03 -16.62
N SER A 261 -9.60 -9.78 -17.90
CA SER A 261 -9.34 -10.74 -18.98
C SER A 261 -7.89 -11.27 -18.99
N SER A 262 -7.74 -12.60 -19.02
CA SER A 262 -6.44 -13.27 -18.95
C SER A 262 -5.53 -13.00 -20.14
N ALA A 263 -6.08 -12.58 -21.28
CA ALA A 263 -5.32 -12.14 -22.45
C ALA A 263 -4.45 -10.90 -22.17
N LEU A 264 -4.74 -10.17 -21.10
CA LEU A 264 -4.04 -8.96 -20.68
C LEU A 264 -3.15 -9.18 -19.44
N THR A 265 -3.02 -10.43 -18.96
CA THR A 265 -2.29 -10.76 -17.73
C THR A 265 -1.26 -11.87 -17.97
N ALA A 266 0.03 -11.60 -17.70
CA ALA A 266 1.12 -12.58 -17.88
C ALA A 266 2.12 -12.66 -16.71
N THR A 267 1.96 -11.81 -15.67
CA THR A 267 2.88 -11.79 -14.53
C THR A 267 2.45 -12.78 -13.44
N GLN A 268 3.43 -13.42 -12.79
CA GLN A 268 3.21 -14.35 -11.68
C GLN A 268 3.72 -13.76 -10.35
N PHE A 269 3.00 -14.06 -9.26
CA PHE A 269 3.33 -13.66 -7.88
C PHE A 269 3.32 -14.88 -6.97
N SER A 270 4.02 -14.81 -5.84
CA SER A 270 4.03 -15.87 -4.85
C SER A 270 3.91 -15.34 -3.43
N ARG A 271 3.22 -16.09 -2.56
CA ARG A 271 3.28 -15.91 -1.11
C ARG A 271 4.70 -16.11 -0.61
N LEU A 272 4.99 -15.59 0.58
CA LEU A 272 6.28 -15.79 1.24
C LEU A 272 6.50 -17.23 1.74
N SER A 273 5.43 -18.03 1.92
CA SER A 273 5.56 -19.42 2.36
C SER A 273 6.24 -20.29 1.30
N LYS A 274 7.18 -21.15 1.72
CA LYS A 274 7.73 -22.20 0.86
C LYS A 274 6.73 -23.34 0.83
N LYS A 275 6.11 -23.63 -0.32
CA LYS A 275 5.42 -24.92 -0.52
C LYS A 275 6.40 -26.03 -0.14
N LYS A 276 6.17 -26.73 0.98
CA LYS A 276 6.80 -28.03 1.21
C LYS A 276 6.35 -28.89 0.03
N ARG A 277 7.27 -29.17 -0.91
CA ARG A 277 7.07 -30.24 -1.88
C ARG A 277 6.69 -31.47 -1.05
N LYS A 278 5.43 -31.90 -1.13
CA LYS A 278 5.04 -33.23 -0.65
C LYS A 278 5.96 -34.20 -1.42
N LYS A 279 6.90 -34.81 -0.69
CA LYS A 279 7.59 -36.01 -1.16
C LYS A 279 6.59 -37.15 -1.17
#